data_AF-A0A0L8C1Y3-F1
#
_entry.id   AF-A0A0L8C1Y3-F1
#
_cell.length_a   1.000
_cell.length_b   1.000
_cell.length_c   1.000
_cell.angle_alpha   90.00
_cell.angle_beta   90.00
_cell.angle_gamma   90.00
#
_symmetry.space_group_name_H-M   'P 1'
#
loop_
_entity.id
_entity.type
_entity.pdbx_description
1 polymer ?
#
loop_
_entity_poly.entity_id
_entity_poly.type
_entity_poly.pdbx_seq_one_letter_code
_entity_poly.pdbx_strand_id
1 'polypeptide(L)' 'MNRRLSTLALAFFTSVIAFAAQAAEVKNIVIVHGALADGSGWRQATEILEKRGYAVTIVQQPITSLADDVAATNRAIH' A
#
# COMPACT_ATOMS: atom_id res chain seq x y z
N MET A 1 40.74 -12.15 26.50
CA MET A 1 39.39 -12.74 26.38
C MET A 1 38.36 -11.72 25.86
N ASN A 2 38.78 -10.64 25.18
CA ASN A 2 37.98 -9.41 25.14
C ASN A 2 37.48 -9.09 23.72
N ARG A 3 38.18 -9.61 22.70
CA ARG A 3 37.83 -9.41 21.28
C ARG A 3 36.58 -10.18 20.87
N ARG A 4 36.26 -11.30 21.54
CA ARG A 4 35.07 -12.13 21.25
C ARG A 4 33.78 -11.56 21.85
N LEU A 5 33.87 -10.81 22.95
CA LEU A 5 32.72 -10.09 23.51
C LEU A 5 32.35 -8.87 22.65
N SER A 6 33.34 -8.17 22.08
CA SER A 6 33.09 -7.01 21.21
C SER A 6 32.42 -7.37 19.88
N THR A 7 32.74 -8.52 19.27
CA THR A 7 32.07 -8.99 18.05
C THR A 7 30.62 -9.42 18.29
N LEU A 8 30.32 -9.99 19.47
CA LEU A 8 28.95 -10.37 19.84
C LEU A 8 28.05 -9.14 20.03
N ALA A 9 28.57 -8.09 20.66
CA ALA A 9 27.86 -6.84 20.86
C ALA A 9 27.54 -6.14 19.53
N LEU A 10 28.50 -6.07 18.60
CA LEU A 10 28.29 -5.44 17.29
C LEU A 10 27.25 -6.19 16.43
N ALA A 11 27.27 -7.53 16.45
CA ALA A 11 26.29 -8.36 15.75
C ALA A 11 24.85 -8.19 16.31
N PHE A 12 24.73 -7.96 17.62
CA PHE A 12 23.44 -7.70 18.27
C PHE A 12 22.87 -6.31 17.95
N PHE A 13 23.73 -5.30 17.79
CA PHE A 13 23.27 -3.97 17.37
C PHE A 13 22.81 -3.94 15.90
N THR A 14 23.44 -4.71 15.01
CA THR A 14 23.03 -4.77 13.60
C THR A 14 21.68 -5.48 13.37
N SER A 15 21.34 -6.48 14.18
CA SER A 15 20.07 -7.21 14.04
C SER A 15 18.85 -6.40 14.47
N VAL A 16 19.01 -5.53 15.47
CA VAL A 16 17.93 -4.63 15.95
C VAL A 16 17.57 -3.56 14.91
N ILE A 17 18.57 -3.01 14.20
CA ILE A 17 18.33 -2.01 13.14
C ILE A 17 17.65 -2.67 11.92
N ALA A 18 18.04 -3.89 11.56
CA ALA A 18 17.42 -4.62 10.45
C ALA A 18 15.95 -4.95 10.69
N PHE A 19 15.57 -5.29 11.94
CA PHE A 19 14.16 -5.52 12.30
C PHE A 19 13.32 -4.24 12.26
N ALA A 20 13.89 -3.10 12.63
CA ALA A 20 13.19 -1.81 12.59
C ALA A 20 13.03 -1.26 11.15
N ALA A 21 13.87 -1.71 10.22
CA ALA A 21 13.87 -1.27 8.82
C ALA A 21 12.95 -2.11 7.91
N GLN A 22 12.23 -3.10 8.44
CA GLN A 22 11.27 -3.86 7.66
C GLN A 22 10.04 -2.97 7.39
N ALA A 23 10.08 -2.21 6.30
CA ALA A 23 8.92 -1.45 5.83
C ALA A 23 7.74 -2.42 5.67
N ALA A 24 6.57 -2.02 6.21
CA ALA A 24 5.35 -2.78 6.04
C ALA A 24 5.08 -2.98 4.55
N GLU A 25 4.66 -4.20 4.18
CA GLU A 25 4.34 -4.51 2.80
C GLU A 25 3.12 -3.68 2.35
N VAL A 26 3.26 -2.89 1.28
CA VAL A 26 2.16 -2.09 0.73
C VAL A 26 1.22 -2.99 -0.05
N LYS A 27 0.00 -3.17 0.47
CA LYS A 27 -1.04 -4.03 -0.13
C LYS A 27 -2.30 -3.29 -0.58
N ASN A 28 -2.37 -1.97 -0.40
CA ASN A 28 -3.54 -1.17 -0.77
C ASN A 28 -3.44 -0.72 -2.23
N ILE A 29 -4.51 -0.94 -3.00
CA ILE A 29 -4.63 -0.51 -4.40
C ILE A 29 -5.90 0.33 -4.52
N VAL A 30 -5.76 1.58 -4.96
CA VAL A 30 -6.89 2.46 -5.28
C VAL A 30 -7.02 2.54 -6.80
N ILE A 31 -8.17 2.15 -7.32
CA ILE A 31 -8.51 2.20 -8.74
C ILE A 31 -9.41 3.40 -8.99
N VAL A 32 -8.95 4.30 -9.85
CA VAL A 32 -9.65 5.53 -10.24
C VAL A 32 -9.92 5.46 -11.73
N HIS A 33 -11.20 5.47 -12.13
CA HIS A 33 -11.57 5.37 -13.55
C HIS A 33 -11.41 6.72 -14.27
N GLY A 34 -11.28 6.66 -15.61
CA GLY A 34 -11.25 7.84 -16.47
C GLY A 34 -12.65 8.38 -16.79
N ALA A 35 -12.70 9.44 -17.59
CA ALA A 35 -13.94 10.02 -18.09
C ALA A 35 -14.75 9.01 -18.94
N LEU A 36 -16.08 9.08 -18.84
CA LEU A 36 -17.05 8.21 -19.56
C LEU A 36 -17.06 6.73 -19.14
N ALA A 37 -16.30 6.34 -18.12
CA ALA A 37 -16.31 5.00 -17.53
C ALA A 37 -16.87 5.03 -16.10
N ASP A 38 -17.08 3.84 -15.55
CA ASP A 38 -17.31 3.63 -14.12
C ASP A 38 -16.40 2.51 -13.59
N GLY A 39 -16.52 2.23 -12.30
CA GLY A 39 -15.76 1.21 -11.60
C GLY A 39 -16.08 -0.23 -11.99
N SER A 40 -17.19 -0.49 -12.71
CA SER A 40 -17.65 -1.85 -12.98
C SER A 40 -16.68 -2.66 -13.84
N GLY A 41 -15.97 -1.99 -14.77
CA GLY A 41 -14.97 -2.60 -15.65
C GLY A 41 -13.77 -3.21 -14.91
N TRP A 42 -13.59 -2.89 -13.63
CA TRP A 42 -12.46 -3.34 -12.82
C TRP A 42 -12.77 -4.54 -11.91
N ARG A 43 -13.98 -5.10 -12.00
CA ARG A 43 -14.40 -6.21 -11.14
C ARG A 43 -13.47 -7.43 -11.25
N GLN A 44 -13.19 -7.89 -12.47
CA GLN A 44 -12.33 -9.06 -12.68
C GLN A 44 -10.89 -8.82 -12.17
N ALA A 45 -10.35 -7.62 -12.40
CA ALA A 45 -9.02 -7.25 -11.91
C ALA A 45 -8.98 -7.23 -10.37
N THR A 46 -10.03 -6.68 -9.74
CA THR A 46 -10.20 -6.64 -8.29
C THR A 46 -10.19 -8.05 -7.70
N GLU A 47 -10.99 -8.96 -8.24
CA GLU A 47 -11.04 -10.35 -7.78
C GLU A 47 -9.67 -11.06 -7.89
N ILE A 48 -8.89 -10.79 -8.94
CA ILE A 48 -7.55 -11.35 -9.10
C ILE A 48 -6.58 -10.79 -8.06
N LEU A 49 -6.65 -9.49 -7.78
CA LEU A 49 -5.77 -8.81 -6.83
C LEU A 49 -6.10 -9.17 -5.39
N GLU A 50 -7.38 -9.25 -5.02
CA GLU A 50 -7.82 -9.69 -3.70
C GLU A 50 -7.37 -11.13 -3.42
N LYS A 51 -7.48 -12.05 -4.40
CA LYS A 51 -6.93 -13.41 -4.30
C LYS A 51 -5.42 -13.46 -4.08
N ARG A 52 -4.70 -12.39 -4.43
CA ARG A 52 -3.25 -12.23 -4.21
C ARG A 52 -2.92 -11.47 -2.91
N GLY A 53 -3.92 -11.17 -2.09
CA GLY A 53 -3.75 -10.53 -0.78
C GLY A 53 -3.62 -9.01 -0.84
N TYR A 54 -4.11 -8.36 -1.90
CA TYR A 54 -4.22 -6.90 -1.95
C TYR A 54 -5.60 -6.45 -1.46
N ALA A 55 -5.65 -5.32 -0.75
CA ALA A 55 -6.88 -4.60 -0.43
C ALA A 55 -7.16 -3.62 -1.57
N VAL A 56 -8.25 -3.80 -2.30
CA VAL A 56 -8.57 -2.98 -3.47
C VAL A 56 -9.78 -2.09 -3.18
N THR A 57 -9.66 -0.80 -3.46
CA THR A 57 -10.78 0.15 -3.40
C THR A 57 -10.99 0.76 -4.77
N ILE A 58 -12.20 0.62 -5.32
CA ILE A 58 -12.60 1.26 -6.56
C ILE A 58 -13.32 2.57 -6.23
N VAL A 59 -12.81 3.69 -6.73
CA VAL A 59 -13.41 5.01 -6.51
C VAL A 59 -14.46 5.28 -7.57
N GLN A 60 -15.72 5.49 -7.17
CA GLN A 60 -16.68 6.22 -7.98
C GLN A 60 -16.58 7.70 -7.72
N GLN A 61 -15.93 8.39 -8.65
CA GLN A 61 -15.85 9.84 -8.66
C GLN A 61 -17.19 10.41 -9.17
N PRO A 62 -17.67 11.53 -8.63
CA PRO A 62 -18.95 12.12 -9.02
C PRO A 62 -18.96 12.69 -10.45
N ILE A 63 -17.80 13.00 -11.03
CA ILE A 63 -17.64 13.62 -12.36
C ILE A 63 -18.39 14.96 -12.45
N THR A 64 -18.56 15.64 -11.31
CA THR A 64 -19.22 16.96 -11.22
C THR A 64 -18.22 18.10 -11.32
N SER A 65 -17.01 17.91 -10.79
CA SER A 65 -15.87 18.81 -10.91
C SER A 65 -14.57 18.09 -10.58
N LEU A 66 -13.43 18.61 -11.07
CA LEU A 66 -12.11 18.05 -10.72
C LEU A 66 -11.87 18.09 -9.20
N ALA A 67 -12.32 19.14 -8.51
CA ALA A 67 -12.14 19.26 -7.07
C ALA A 67 -12.92 18.18 -6.31
N ASP A 68 -14.15 17.88 -6.74
CA ASP A 68 -14.97 16.84 -6.12
C ASP A 68 -14.42 15.44 -6.38
N ASP A 69 -13.91 15.20 -7.59
CA ASP A 69 -13.28 13.94 -8.01
C ASP A 69 -11.99 13.66 -7.21
N VAL A 70 -11.16 14.69 -7.01
CA VAL A 70 -9.97 14.64 -6.13
C VAL A 70 -10.39 14.38 -4.69
N ALA A 71 -11.41 15.07 -4.18
CA ALA A 71 -11.90 14.87 -2.82
C ALA A 71 -12.45 13.45 -2.62
N ALA A 72 -13.15 12.89 -3.60
CA ALA A 72 -13.63 11.50 -3.56
C ALA A 72 -12.48 10.50 -3.54
N THR A 73 -11.47 10.69 -4.38
CA THR A 73 -10.28 9.83 -4.42
C THR A 73 -9.50 9.88 -3.11
N ASN A 74 -9.28 11.07 -2.55
CA ASN A 74 -8.54 11.22 -1.29
C ASN A 74 -9.21 10.51 -0.10
N ARG A 75 -10.55 10.41 -0.07
CA ARG A 75 -11.26 9.66 0.97
C ARG A 75 -11.03 8.14 0.91
N ALA A 76 -10.60 7.61 -0.24
CA ALA A 76 -10.33 6.18 -0.41
C ALA A 76 -8.92 5.76 0.02
N ILE A 77 -8.01 6.73 0.21
CA ILE A 77 -6.63 6.47 0.62
C ILE A 77 -6.58 6.22 2.14
N HIS A 78 -6.14 5.03 2.52
CA HIS A 78 -6.00 4.57 3.91
C HIS A 78 -4.74 3.71 4.09
#